data_AF-A0A2D8ERG9-F1
#
_entry.id   AF-A0A2D8ERG9-F1
#
_cell.length_a   1.000
_cell.length_b   1.000
_cell.length_c   1.000
_cell.angle_alpha   90.00
_cell.angle_beta   90.00
_cell.angle_gamma   90.00
#
_symmetry.space_group_name_H-M   'P 1'
#
loop_
_entity.id
_entity.type
_entity.pdbx_description
1 polymer ?
#
loop_
_entity_poly.entity_id
_entity_poly.type
_entity_poly.pdbx_seq_one_letter_code
_entity_poly.pdbx_strand_id
1 'polypeptide(L)'
;MSKLLLYTHLGLGDHFIFNGLIRYVINHTPQYENYEVVVKERNLETVRRMYSDLDNLTYFVVGSEESTPEILNKIGYDQDLLRVGFVENGDEKFDMVFYRQVGIPFEAKYEYFKTCRDNDMEQKCFDENYPNEKYIFVHDSCSDMNFDLKIRDDLKIVRPSGSEYCLMDYLKLIENAEEVHCIDSSFLNMIELCCERENLFFHDIRVLYGGIAPYFGDKWEVIPYGKGY
;
A
#
# COMPACT_ATOMS: atom_id res chain seq x y z
N MET A 1 28.26 -14.15 -0.19
CA MET A 1 27.34 -13.27 -0.93
C MET A 1 26.90 -12.19 0.04
N SER A 2 27.14 -10.92 -0.29
CA SER A 2 26.66 -9.79 0.51
C SER A 2 25.13 -9.69 0.38
N LYS A 3 24.44 -9.56 1.51
CA LYS A 3 22.97 -9.45 1.56
C LYS A 3 22.56 -8.28 2.44
N LEU A 4 21.63 -7.46 1.97
CA LEU A 4 20.99 -6.42 2.79
C LEU A 4 19.56 -6.84 3.13
N LEU A 5 19.24 -6.88 4.42
CA LEU A 5 17.88 -7.09 4.89
C LEU A 5 17.16 -5.74 4.98
N LEU A 6 15.96 -5.66 4.39
CA LEU A 6 15.11 -4.50 4.33
C LEU A 6 13.90 -4.74 5.25
N TYR A 7 13.96 -4.16 6.45
CA TYR A 7 12.88 -4.26 7.43
C TYR A 7 12.10 -2.96 7.50
N THR A 8 11.04 -2.86 6.71
CA THR A 8 10.12 -1.71 6.72
C THR A 8 8.94 -1.95 7.67
N HIS A 9 8.10 -0.93 7.91
CA HIS A 9 6.80 -1.17 8.50
C HIS A 9 6.01 -2.18 7.65
N LEU A 10 5.25 -3.07 8.31
CA LEU A 10 4.69 -4.28 7.70
C LEU A 10 3.20 -4.17 7.36
N GLY A 11 2.65 -2.95 7.38
CA GLY A 11 1.31 -2.70 6.87
C GLY A 11 1.26 -2.91 5.36
N LEU A 12 0.16 -3.47 4.85
CA LEU A 12 0.05 -3.76 3.42
C LEU A 12 0.06 -2.49 2.56
N GLY A 13 -0.58 -1.41 3.04
CA GLY A 13 -0.52 -0.10 2.39
C GLY A 13 0.89 0.48 2.37
N ASP A 14 1.66 0.26 3.44
CA ASP A 14 3.03 0.75 3.53
C ASP A 14 3.96 0.05 2.55
N HIS A 15 3.73 -1.23 2.22
CA HIS A 15 4.52 -1.90 1.17
C HIS A 15 4.41 -1.21 -0.20
N PHE A 16 3.26 -0.59 -0.53
CA PHE A 16 3.14 0.23 -1.73
C PHE A 16 3.97 1.52 -1.60
N ILE A 17 3.90 2.20 -0.45
CA ILE A 17 4.69 3.41 -0.17
C ILE A 17 6.20 3.10 -0.22
N PHE A 18 6.63 1.96 0.30
CA PHE A 18 8.01 1.51 0.31
C PHE A 18 8.49 0.94 -1.03
N ASN A 19 7.62 0.76 -2.03
CA ASN A 19 8.02 0.19 -3.32
C ASN A 19 9.10 1.02 -4.01
N GLY A 20 8.89 2.33 -4.14
CA GLY A 20 9.89 3.25 -4.66
C GLY A 20 11.16 3.27 -3.80
N LEU A 21 11.02 3.30 -2.47
CA LEU A 21 12.13 3.29 -1.52
C LEU A 21 13.01 2.04 -1.66
N ILE A 22 12.40 0.85 -1.67
CA ILE A 22 13.11 -0.42 -1.78
C ILE A 22 13.86 -0.50 -3.11
N ARG A 23 13.21 -0.12 -4.21
CA ARG A 23 13.84 -0.07 -5.54
C ARG A 23 14.97 0.96 -5.60
N TYR A 24 14.79 2.12 -4.97
CA TYR A 24 15.84 3.12 -4.84
C TYR A 24 17.06 2.54 -4.11
N VAL A 25 16.85 1.89 -2.96
CA VAL A 25 17.94 1.26 -2.19
C VAL A 25 18.68 0.23 -3.04
N ILE A 26 17.94 -0.69 -3.69
CA ILE A 26 18.53 -1.73 -4.55
C ILE A 26 19.41 -1.11 -5.65
N ASN A 27 18.96 -0.03 -6.27
CA ASN A 27 19.68 0.64 -7.35
C ASN A 27 20.91 1.43 -6.86
N HIS A 28 20.92 1.89 -5.59
CA HIS A 28 21.98 2.73 -5.03
C HIS A 28 22.93 2.01 -4.08
N THR A 29 22.71 0.73 -3.79
CA THR A 29 23.63 -0.08 -2.99
C THR A 29 24.17 -1.31 -3.76
N PRO A 30 24.74 -1.15 -4.97
CA PRO A 30 25.14 -2.26 -5.84
C PRO A 30 26.24 -3.17 -5.25
N GLN A 31 26.82 -2.82 -4.11
CA GLN A 31 27.72 -3.70 -3.35
C GLN A 31 27.02 -4.93 -2.73
N TYR A 32 25.69 -4.92 -2.63
CA TYR A 32 24.89 -6.07 -2.20
C TYR A 32 24.49 -6.92 -3.39
N GLU A 33 24.83 -8.21 -3.36
CA GLU A 33 24.45 -9.16 -4.41
C GLU A 33 22.97 -9.56 -4.30
N ASN A 34 22.44 -9.64 -3.08
CA ASN A 34 21.06 -10.01 -2.81
C ASN A 34 20.41 -9.06 -1.79
N TYR A 35 19.10 -8.94 -1.88
CA TYR A 35 18.27 -8.17 -0.97
C TYR A 35 17.17 -9.07 -0.44
N GLU A 36 16.72 -8.80 0.77
CA GLU A 36 15.64 -9.56 1.37
C GLU A 36 14.68 -8.62 2.07
N VAL A 37 13.39 -8.66 1.74
CA VAL A 37 12.36 -7.80 2.35
C VAL A 37 11.61 -8.58 3.42
N VAL A 38 11.50 -8.01 4.61
CA VAL A 38 10.66 -8.56 5.68
C VAL A 38 9.19 -8.36 5.31
N VAL A 39 8.40 -9.43 5.37
CA VAL A 39 6.98 -9.39 4.99
C VAL A 39 6.16 -10.34 5.86
N LYS A 40 4.97 -9.89 6.29
CA LYS A 40 4.00 -10.77 6.96
C LYS A 40 3.47 -11.79 5.97
N GLU A 41 3.31 -13.04 6.41
CA GLU A 41 2.78 -14.14 5.59
C GLU A 41 1.51 -13.75 4.82
N ARG A 42 0.54 -13.10 5.48
CA ARG A 42 -0.72 -12.64 4.87
C ARG A 42 -0.55 -11.62 3.73
N ASN A 43 0.57 -10.92 3.66
CA ASN A 43 0.86 -9.90 2.65
C ASN A 43 1.77 -10.45 1.53
N LEU A 44 2.32 -11.66 1.69
CA LEU A 44 3.39 -12.19 0.84
C LEU A 44 3.00 -12.24 -0.64
N GLU A 45 1.78 -12.66 -0.95
CA GLU A 45 1.31 -12.74 -2.34
C GLU A 45 1.36 -11.37 -3.03
N THR A 46 0.82 -10.33 -2.38
CA THR A 46 0.80 -8.98 -2.95
C THR A 46 2.22 -8.45 -3.09
N VAL A 47 3.03 -8.55 -2.03
CA VAL A 47 4.41 -8.05 -2.01
C VAL A 47 5.27 -8.76 -3.04
N ARG A 48 5.12 -10.08 -3.21
CA ARG A 48 5.85 -10.84 -4.22
C ARG A 48 5.53 -10.35 -5.64
N ARG A 49 4.27 -10.03 -5.90
CA ARG A 49 3.83 -9.50 -7.19
C ARG A 49 4.34 -8.07 -7.45
N MET A 50 4.52 -7.25 -6.40
CA MET A 50 5.11 -5.91 -6.54
C MET A 50 6.54 -5.94 -7.09
N TYR A 51 7.30 -7.00 -6.83
CA TYR A 51 8.72 -7.11 -7.16
C TYR A 51 9.06 -8.36 -7.99
N SER A 52 8.11 -8.93 -8.71
CA SER A 52 8.34 -10.15 -9.49
C SER A 52 9.33 -9.97 -10.65
N ASP A 53 9.69 -8.72 -10.97
CA ASP A 53 10.72 -8.35 -11.93
C ASP A 53 12.14 -8.29 -11.35
N LEU A 54 12.32 -8.47 -10.03
CA LEU A 54 13.61 -8.37 -9.36
C LEU A 54 14.14 -9.75 -8.95
N ASP A 55 15.07 -10.30 -9.73
CA ASP A 55 15.65 -11.64 -9.49
C ASP A 55 16.54 -11.71 -8.24
N ASN A 56 17.07 -10.58 -7.79
CA ASN A 56 17.96 -10.47 -6.62
C ASN A 56 17.22 -10.08 -5.33
N LEU A 57 15.88 -10.10 -5.33
CA LEU A 57 15.06 -9.81 -4.17
C LEU A 57 14.36 -11.07 -3.65
N THR A 58 14.65 -11.45 -2.40
CA THR A 58 13.97 -12.53 -1.67
C THR A 58 13.11 -11.99 -0.53
N TYR A 59 12.42 -12.89 0.19
CA TYR A 59 11.43 -12.51 1.21
C TYR A 59 11.75 -13.20 2.54
N PHE A 60 11.96 -12.40 3.59
CA PHE A 60 12.01 -12.88 4.97
C PHE A 60 10.59 -12.92 5.53
N VAL A 61 9.94 -14.08 5.41
CA VAL A 61 8.52 -14.23 5.78
C VAL A 61 8.38 -14.41 7.29
N VAL A 62 7.52 -13.60 7.90
CA VAL A 62 7.23 -13.63 9.34
C VAL A 62 5.75 -13.90 9.58
N GLY A 63 5.43 -14.48 10.75
CA GLY A 63 4.04 -14.73 11.15
C GLY A 63 3.25 -13.43 11.25
N SER A 64 1.94 -13.49 10.94
CA SER A 64 1.08 -12.29 10.90
C SER A 64 0.99 -11.54 12.24
N GLU A 65 1.12 -12.27 13.35
CA GLU A 65 1.04 -11.77 14.73
C GLU A 65 2.42 -11.52 15.37
N GLU A 66 3.52 -11.74 14.64
CA GLU A 66 4.86 -11.57 15.21
C GLU A 66 5.16 -10.10 15.49
N SER A 67 5.62 -9.88 16.72
CA SER A 67 6.01 -8.57 17.22
C SER A 67 7.38 -8.15 16.70
N THR A 68 7.66 -6.85 16.71
CA THR A 68 8.96 -6.32 16.30
C THR A 68 10.15 -6.96 17.05
N PRO A 69 10.11 -7.15 18.39
CA PRO A 69 11.19 -7.84 19.11
C PRO A 69 11.41 -9.28 18.65
N GLU A 70 10.33 -10.04 18.39
CA GLU A 70 10.44 -11.43 17.91
C GLU A 70 11.09 -11.48 16.52
N ILE A 71 10.69 -10.58 15.63
CA ILE A 71 11.28 -10.47 14.29
C ILE A 71 12.77 -10.12 14.38
N LEU A 72 13.14 -9.13 15.19
CA LEU A 72 14.55 -8.74 15.38
C LEU A 72 15.39 -9.88 15.96
N ASN A 73 14.83 -10.67 16.90
CA ASN A 73 15.50 -11.85 17.43
C ASN A 73 15.75 -12.92 16.35
N LYS A 74 14.84 -13.10 15.39
CA LYS A 74 15.03 -14.03 14.27
C LYS A 74 16.05 -13.53 13.24
N ILE A 75 16.10 -12.22 13.01
CA ILE A 75 17.09 -11.59 12.12
C ILE A 75 18.51 -11.76 12.69
N GLY A 76 18.66 -11.60 14.01
CA GLY A 76 19.96 -11.65 14.68
C GLY A 76 20.75 -10.34 14.56
N TYR A 77 21.95 -10.30 15.15
CA TYR A 77 22.74 -9.07 15.31
C TYR A 77 23.80 -8.85 14.22
N ASP A 78 24.17 -9.90 13.47
CA ASP A 78 25.28 -9.88 12.49
C ASP A 78 24.80 -9.68 11.04
N GLN A 79 23.60 -9.12 10.84
CA GLN A 79 23.04 -8.87 9.50
C GLN A 79 23.13 -7.38 9.17
N ASP A 80 23.53 -7.07 7.93
CA ASP A 80 23.33 -5.73 7.37
C ASP A 80 21.82 -5.49 7.24
N LEU A 81 21.35 -4.45 7.91
CA LEU A 81 19.93 -4.16 8.09
C LEU A 81 19.62 -2.70 7.81
N LEU A 82 18.73 -2.46 6.86
CA LEU A 82 18.04 -1.18 6.71
C LEU A 82 16.66 -1.29 7.36
N ARG A 83 16.43 -0.54 8.43
CA ARG A 83 15.16 -0.53 9.16
C ARG A 83 14.45 0.82 9.05
N VAL A 84 13.19 0.84 8.61
CA VAL A 84 12.44 2.07 8.29
C VAL A 84 10.98 1.98 8.74
N GLY A 85 10.42 3.09 9.24
CA GLY A 85 8.98 3.17 9.57
C GLY A 85 8.61 2.72 10.98
N PHE A 86 9.54 2.83 11.94
CA PHE A 86 9.33 2.46 13.35
C PHE A 86 9.54 3.62 14.33
N VAL A 87 9.59 4.85 13.82
CA VAL A 87 9.70 6.07 14.63
C VAL A 87 8.38 6.83 14.56
N GLU A 88 8.09 7.60 15.60
CA GLU A 88 6.92 8.46 15.65
C GLU A 88 6.98 9.53 14.54
N ASN A 89 5.85 9.77 13.89
CA ASN A 89 5.71 10.74 12.80
C ASN A 89 5.19 12.11 13.27
N GLY A 90 4.78 12.26 14.54
CA GLY A 90 4.19 13.50 15.06
C GLY A 90 3.00 13.95 14.22
N ASP A 91 2.98 15.24 13.85
CA ASP A 91 1.95 15.84 12.99
C ASP A 91 2.27 15.72 11.47
N GLU A 92 3.37 15.05 11.12
CA GLU A 92 3.80 14.92 9.73
C GLU A 92 3.20 13.70 9.04
N LYS A 93 3.08 13.78 7.71
CA LYS A 93 2.65 12.68 6.86
C LYS A 93 3.65 11.53 6.97
N PHE A 94 3.18 10.38 7.43
CA PHE A 94 4.05 9.25 7.78
C PHE A 94 4.91 8.76 6.60
N ASP A 95 4.39 8.82 5.38
CA ASP A 95 5.10 8.42 4.18
C ASP A 95 6.29 9.34 3.87
N MET A 96 6.16 10.66 4.03
CA MET A 96 7.30 11.56 3.94
C MET A 96 8.35 11.28 5.03
N VAL A 97 7.90 10.98 6.25
CA VAL A 97 8.77 10.65 7.38
C VAL A 97 9.57 9.37 7.09
N PHE A 98 8.98 8.38 6.42
CA PHE A 98 9.69 7.15 6.03
C PHE A 98 10.88 7.41 5.11
N TYR A 99 10.71 8.23 4.07
CA TYR A 99 11.80 8.56 3.13
C TYR A 99 12.88 9.41 3.80
N ARG A 100 12.47 10.40 4.62
CA ARG A 100 13.41 11.26 5.34
C ARG A 100 14.28 10.50 6.35
N GLN A 101 13.75 9.48 7.03
CA GLN A 101 14.50 8.67 8.00
C GLN A 101 15.78 8.08 7.42
N VAL A 102 15.78 7.79 6.12
CA VAL A 102 16.90 7.15 5.42
C VAL A 102 17.59 8.09 4.43
N GLY A 103 17.25 9.39 4.44
CA GLY A 103 17.85 10.39 3.57
C GLY A 103 17.56 10.18 2.08
N ILE A 104 16.47 9.50 1.74
CA ILE A 104 16.05 9.29 0.34
C ILE A 104 15.08 10.41 -0.05
N PRO A 105 15.23 11.04 -1.23
CA PRO A 105 14.27 12.03 -1.73
C PRO A 105 12.86 11.46 -1.81
N PHE A 106 11.85 12.23 -1.43
CA PHE A 106 10.46 11.75 -1.40
C PHE A 106 9.93 11.44 -2.81
N GLU A 107 10.47 12.10 -3.83
CA GLU A 107 10.19 11.88 -5.25
C GLU A 107 10.48 10.43 -5.67
N ALA A 108 11.41 9.75 -5.00
CA ALA A 108 11.72 8.36 -5.25
C ALA A 108 10.51 7.44 -5.02
N LYS A 109 9.51 7.86 -4.22
CA LYS A 109 8.22 7.18 -4.07
C LYS A 109 7.53 6.95 -5.39
N TYR A 110 7.64 7.90 -6.32
CA TYR A 110 7.01 7.86 -7.63
C TYR A 110 8.01 7.45 -8.73
N GLU A 111 9.22 8.01 -8.72
CA GLU A 111 10.22 7.78 -9.79
C GLU A 111 10.69 6.32 -9.88
N TYR A 112 10.80 5.64 -8.74
CA TYR A 112 11.26 4.24 -8.67
C TYR A 112 10.11 3.27 -8.55
N PHE A 113 8.86 3.74 -8.45
CA PHE A 113 7.71 2.85 -8.28
C PHE A 113 7.54 1.95 -9.49
N LYS A 114 7.34 0.66 -9.22
CA LYS A 114 6.96 -0.32 -10.25
C LYS A 114 6.29 -1.53 -9.61
N THR A 115 5.24 -2.00 -10.27
CA THR A 115 4.55 -3.25 -9.95
C THR A 115 4.32 -4.06 -11.22
N CYS A 116 4.16 -5.38 -11.08
CA CYS A 116 3.76 -6.25 -12.18
C CYS A 116 2.27 -6.56 -12.04
N ARG A 117 1.48 -6.20 -13.05
CA ARG A 117 0.05 -6.49 -13.12
C ARG A 117 -0.17 -7.91 -13.60
N ASP A 118 -1.20 -8.55 -13.06
CA ASP A 118 -1.65 -9.87 -13.49
C ASP A 118 -3.01 -9.69 -14.18
N ASN A 119 -2.97 -9.47 -15.50
CA ASN A 119 -4.17 -9.15 -16.27
C ASN A 119 -5.22 -10.26 -16.25
N ASP A 120 -4.80 -11.53 -16.12
CA ASP A 120 -5.71 -12.67 -16.10
C ASP A 120 -6.45 -12.73 -14.75
N MET A 121 -5.74 -12.54 -13.64
CA MET A 121 -6.36 -12.46 -12.32
C MET A 121 -7.21 -11.20 -12.14
N GLU A 122 -6.78 -10.06 -12.67
CA GLU A 122 -7.58 -8.83 -12.70
C GLU A 122 -8.86 -8.99 -13.52
N GLN A 123 -8.78 -9.66 -14.68
CA GLN A 123 -9.95 -9.99 -15.49
C GLN A 123 -10.91 -10.91 -14.75
N LYS A 124 -10.38 -11.96 -14.10
CA LYS A 124 -11.19 -12.88 -13.31
C LYS A 124 -11.90 -12.15 -12.16
N CYS A 125 -11.18 -11.33 -11.40
CA CYS A 125 -11.74 -10.53 -10.33
C CYS A 125 -12.85 -9.60 -10.84
N PHE A 126 -12.60 -8.96 -11.99
CA PHE A 126 -13.60 -8.12 -12.65
C PHE A 126 -14.85 -8.90 -13.03
N ASP A 127 -14.72 -10.03 -13.73
CA ASP A 127 -15.87 -10.81 -14.21
C ASP A 127 -16.75 -11.34 -13.08
N GLU A 128 -16.16 -11.69 -11.94
CA GLU A 128 -16.89 -12.19 -10.77
C GLU A 128 -17.55 -11.09 -9.93
N ASN A 129 -17.00 -9.86 -9.93
CA ASN A 129 -17.48 -8.76 -9.08
C ASN A 129 -18.20 -7.64 -9.86
N TYR A 130 -18.19 -7.66 -11.20
CA TYR A 130 -18.82 -6.64 -12.02
C TYR A 130 -20.37 -6.73 -11.93
N PRO A 131 -21.06 -5.65 -11.55
CA PRO A 131 -22.50 -5.70 -11.32
C PRO A 131 -23.36 -5.68 -12.59
N ASN A 132 -22.76 -5.70 -13.79
CA ASN A 132 -23.47 -5.55 -15.08
C ASN A 132 -24.17 -4.20 -15.29
N GLU A 133 -23.76 -3.18 -14.54
CA GLU A 133 -24.26 -1.79 -14.64
C GLU A 133 -23.18 -0.81 -14.17
N LYS A 134 -23.44 0.50 -14.30
CA LYS A 134 -22.56 1.55 -13.76
C LYS A 134 -22.47 1.44 -12.23
N TYR A 135 -21.28 1.64 -11.68
CA TYR A 135 -21.02 1.40 -10.26
C TYR A 135 -19.99 2.34 -9.66
N ILE A 136 -20.05 2.41 -8.33
CA ILE A 136 -19.12 3.12 -7.47
C ILE A 136 -18.32 2.09 -6.70
N PHE A 137 -16.99 2.16 -6.77
CA PHE A 137 -16.12 1.32 -5.95
C PHE A 137 -15.87 2.00 -4.60
N VAL A 138 -16.08 1.27 -3.50
CA VAL A 138 -15.94 1.82 -2.14
C VAL A 138 -15.04 0.92 -1.30
N HIS A 139 -14.03 1.52 -0.68
CA HIS A 139 -13.25 0.90 0.38
C HIS A 139 -13.36 1.73 1.67
N ASP A 140 -14.30 1.32 2.51
CA ASP A 140 -14.77 1.99 3.71
C ASP A 140 -14.43 1.25 5.02
N SER A 141 -13.47 0.33 4.97
CA SER A 141 -13.09 -0.48 6.14
C SER A 141 -11.59 -0.45 6.43
N CYS A 142 -11.24 -0.70 7.67
CA CYS A 142 -9.90 -1.06 8.12
C CYS A 142 -9.97 -2.33 8.98
N SER A 143 -8.84 -2.83 9.48
CA SER A 143 -8.75 -4.10 10.18
C SER A 143 -9.78 -4.29 11.31
N ASP A 144 -10.15 -3.20 11.98
CA ASP A 144 -11.00 -3.26 13.18
C ASP A 144 -12.30 -2.44 13.07
N MET A 145 -12.57 -1.79 11.92
CA MET A 145 -13.68 -0.83 11.82
C MET A 145 -14.22 -0.68 10.40
N ASN A 146 -15.53 -0.53 10.28
CA ASN A 146 -16.20 -0.06 9.06
C ASN A 146 -16.68 1.38 9.29
N PHE A 147 -16.63 2.19 8.24
CA PHE A 147 -17.01 3.59 8.25
C PHE A 147 -18.22 3.81 7.35
N ASP A 148 -19.14 4.66 7.82
CA ASP A 148 -20.27 5.11 6.99
C ASP A 148 -19.85 6.34 6.20
N LEU A 149 -19.72 6.17 4.87
CA LEU A 149 -19.19 7.19 3.99
C LEU A 149 -20.32 8.01 3.33
N LYS A 150 -20.06 9.31 3.12
CA LYS A 150 -20.97 10.27 2.48
C LYS A 150 -20.83 10.08 0.96
N ILE A 151 -21.57 9.12 0.43
CA ILE A 151 -21.50 8.71 -0.97
C ILE A 151 -22.92 8.77 -1.53
N ARG A 152 -23.05 9.21 -2.78
CA ARG A 152 -24.30 9.08 -3.53
C ARG A 152 -24.67 7.60 -3.71
N ASP A 153 -25.95 7.28 -3.74
CA ASP A 153 -26.44 5.90 -3.75
C ASP A 153 -27.31 5.56 -4.97
N ASP A 154 -27.32 6.42 -5.98
CA ASP A 154 -28.07 6.22 -7.22
C ASP A 154 -27.38 5.25 -8.21
N LEU A 155 -26.13 4.88 -7.94
CA LEU A 155 -25.40 3.83 -8.67
C LEU A 155 -25.13 2.64 -7.76
N LYS A 156 -24.88 1.47 -8.37
CA LYS A 156 -24.54 0.27 -7.62
C LYS A 156 -23.23 0.47 -6.85
N ILE A 157 -23.25 0.23 -5.54
CA ILE A 157 -22.02 0.23 -4.74
C ILE A 157 -21.39 -1.16 -4.77
N VAL A 158 -20.11 -1.20 -5.14
CA VAL A 158 -19.27 -2.41 -5.14
C VAL A 158 -18.16 -2.20 -4.11
N ARG A 159 -17.96 -3.21 -3.26
CA ARG A 159 -16.89 -3.25 -2.26
C ARG A 159 -16.02 -4.46 -2.56
N PRO A 160 -14.71 -4.43 -2.26
CA PRO A 160 -13.87 -5.59 -2.45
C PRO A 160 -14.37 -6.75 -1.60
N SER A 161 -14.50 -7.92 -2.22
CA SER A 161 -15.00 -9.15 -1.61
C SER A 161 -14.33 -10.37 -2.24
N GLY A 162 -14.05 -11.38 -1.45
CA GLY A 162 -13.34 -12.59 -1.89
C GLY A 162 -11.96 -12.68 -1.26
N SER A 163 -11.70 -13.76 -0.53
CA SER A 163 -10.42 -14.03 0.13
C SER A 163 -9.34 -14.54 -0.82
N GLU A 164 -9.73 -14.89 -2.05
CA GLU A 164 -8.88 -15.39 -3.12
C GLU A 164 -8.18 -14.29 -3.93
N TYR A 165 -8.57 -13.03 -3.72
CA TYR A 165 -8.02 -11.87 -4.44
C TYR A 165 -7.07 -11.07 -3.58
N CYS A 166 -5.89 -10.80 -4.12
CA CYS A 166 -5.01 -9.80 -3.55
C CYS A 166 -5.47 -8.39 -3.95
N LEU A 167 -4.93 -7.35 -3.31
CA LEU A 167 -5.33 -5.97 -3.57
C LEU A 167 -5.23 -5.57 -5.06
N MET A 168 -4.16 -6.00 -5.72
CA MET A 168 -3.89 -5.62 -7.11
C MET A 168 -4.86 -6.27 -8.11
N ASP A 169 -5.54 -7.36 -7.75
CA ASP A 169 -6.53 -8.00 -8.63
C ASP A 169 -7.76 -7.10 -8.86
N TYR A 170 -8.02 -6.17 -7.93
CA TYR A 170 -9.13 -5.23 -8.06
C TYR A 170 -8.84 -4.06 -9.00
N LEU A 171 -7.63 -3.90 -9.53
CA LEU A 171 -7.24 -2.72 -10.33
C LEU A 171 -8.17 -2.53 -11.53
N LYS A 172 -8.50 -3.60 -12.26
CA LYS A 172 -9.45 -3.52 -13.38
C LYS A 172 -10.85 -3.09 -12.95
N LEU A 173 -11.35 -3.59 -11.83
CA LEU A 173 -12.64 -3.19 -11.26
C LEU A 173 -12.62 -1.73 -10.79
N ILE A 174 -11.51 -1.26 -10.25
CA ILE A 174 -11.34 0.14 -9.84
C ILE A 174 -11.29 1.07 -11.06
N GLU A 175 -10.55 0.69 -12.10
CA GLU A 175 -10.38 1.49 -13.32
C GLU A 175 -11.68 1.65 -14.12
N ASN A 176 -12.59 0.67 -14.02
CA ASN A 176 -13.88 0.67 -14.71
C ASN A 176 -15.04 1.26 -13.87
N ALA A 177 -14.79 1.70 -12.63
CA ALA A 177 -15.81 2.35 -11.80
C ALA A 177 -16.08 3.79 -12.29
N GLU A 178 -17.26 4.33 -12.00
CA GLU A 178 -17.60 5.74 -12.26
C GLU A 178 -16.93 6.65 -11.22
N GLU A 179 -17.00 6.25 -9.95
CA GLU A 179 -16.40 6.93 -8.81
C GLU A 179 -15.69 5.88 -7.92
N VAL A 180 -14.60 6.30 -7.27
CA VAL A 180 -13.85 5.46 -6.32
C VAL A 180 -13.69 6.22 -5.03
N HIS A 181 -14.16 5.63 -3.93
CA HIS A 181 -14.10 6.23 -2.60
C HIS A 181 -13.21 5.39 -1.69
N CYS A 182 -12.25 6.04 -1.05
CA CYS A 182 -11.34 5.39 -0.11
C CYS A 182 -11.20 6.21 1.17
N ILE A 183 -11.08 5.52 2.29
CA ILE A 183 -10.46 6.08 3.51
C ILE A 183 -8.94 5.92 3.44
N ASP A 184 -8.22 6.38 4.46
CA ASP A 184 -6.78 6.07 4.62
C ASP A 184 -6.60 4.56 4.85
N SER A 185 -6.28 3.84 3.77
CA SER A 185 -6.25 2.39 3.65
C SER A 185 -5.16 1.91 2.67
N SER A 186 -4.96 0.59 2.60
CA SER A 186 -4.08 -0.01 1.60
C SER A 186 -4.57 0.18 0.16
N PHE A 187 -5.89 0.29 -0.07
CA PHE A 187 -6.43 0.63 -1.39
C PHE A 187 -6.08 2.05 -1.81
N LEU A 188 -6.15 3.03 -0.90
CA LEU A 188 -5.73 4.41 -1.18
C LEU A 188 -4.28 4.45 -1.71
N ASN A 189 -3.36 3.81 -0.97
CA ASN A 189 -1.94 3.80 -1.34
C ASN A 189 -1.67 3.05 -2.65
N MET A 190 -2.41 1.96 -2.91
CA MET A 190 -2.31 1.24 -4.18
C MET A 190 -2.83 2.09 -5.34
N ILE A 191 -4.02 2.67 -5.23
CA ILE A 191 -4.65 3.45 -6.31
C ILE A 191 -3.84 4.71 -6.60
N GLU A 192 -3.30 5.35 -5.56
CA GLU A 192 -2.40 6.49 -5.70
C GLU A 192 -1.21 6.19 -6.62
N LEU A 193 -0.65 4.98 -6.55
CA LEU A 193 0.58 4.64 -7.28
C LEU A 193 0.33 3.82 -8.56
N CYS A 194 -0.77 3.07 -8.64
CA CYS A 194 -1.05 2.15 -9.75
C CYS A 194 -2.07 2.68 -10.77
N CYS A 195 -2.88 3.69 -10.42
CA CYS A 195 -4.02 4.11 -11.25
C CYS A 195 -3.94 5.58 -11.65
N GLU A 196 -4.18 5.85 -12.92
CA GLU A 196 -4.41 7.19 -13.47
C GLU A 196 -5.88 7.30 -13.91
N ARG A 197 -6.73 7.89 -13.06
CA ARG A 197 -8.15 8.15 -13.37
C ARG A 197 -8.65 9.38 -12.61
N GLU A 198 -9.75 9.94 -13.08
CA GLU A 198 -10.50 11.01 -12.42
C GLU A 198 -11.54 10.41 -11.44
N ASN A 199 -12.31 11.27 -10.75
CA ASN A 199 -13.36 10.86 -9.81
C ASN A 199 -12.86 9.93 -8.70
N LEU A 200 -11.75 10.32 -8.08
CA LEU A 200 -11.19 9.69 -6.89
C LEU A 200 -11.54 10.54 -5.67
N PHE A 201 -12.16 9.95 -4.66
CA PHE A 201 -12.63 10.64 -3.48
C PHE A 201 -11.98 10.07 -2.21
N PHE A 202 -11.21 10.91 -1.52
CA PHE A 202 -10.60 10.57 -0.25
C PHE A 202 -11.48 11.05 0.91
N HIS A 203 -11.97 10.12 1.73
CA HIS A 203 -12.76 10.44 2.92
C HIS A 203 -11.84 10.54 4.13
N ASP A 204 -11.65 11.74 4.66
CA ASP A 204 -10.73 12.01 5.79
C ASP A 204 -11.29 11.57 7.16
N ILE A 205 -12.29 10.69 7.19
CA ILE A 205 -13.02 10.26 8.40
C ILE A 205 -12.11 9.76 9.53
N ARG A 206 -10.93 9.24 9.20
CA ARG A 206 -9.94 8.78 10.20
C ARG A 206 -9.33 9.93 11.02
N VAL A 207 -9.45 11.19 10.58
CA VAL A 207 -9.04 12.36 11.37
C VAL A 207 -9.82 12.48 12.68
N LEU A 208 -11.07 11.99 12.71
CA LEU A 208 -11.90 11.93 13.92
C LEU A 208 -11.31 11.01 15.00
N TYR A 209 -10.37 10.14 14.61
CA TYR A 209 -9.69 9.16 15.46
C TYR A 209 -8.19 9.46 15.58
N GLY A 210 -7.75 10.67 15.23
CA GLY A 210 -6.34 11.08 15.28
C GLY A 210 -5.48 10.54 14.13
N GLY A 211 -6.10 10.02 13.07
CA GLY A 211 -5.37 9.57 11.88
C GLY A 211 -4.82 10.74 11.06
N ILE A 212 -3.60 10.60 10.55
CA ILE A 212 -2.96 11.55 9.64
C ILE A 212 -2.85 10.87 8.27
N ALA A 213 -3.49 11.45 7.26
CA ALA A 213 -3.49 10.88 5.92
C ALA A 213 -2.10 10.95 5.26
N PRO A 214 -1.72 9.95 4.43
CA PRO A 214 -0.49 9.98 3.66
C PRO A 214 -0.47 11.16 2.69
N TYR A 215 0.66 11.38 2.02
CA TYR A 215 0.69 12.24 0.86
C TYR A 215 0.10 11.50 -0.36
N PHE A 216 -0.86 12.14 -1.00
CA PHE A 216 -1.42 11.76 -2.28
C PHE A 216 -1.53 13.01 -3.15
N GLY A 217 -1.42 12.84 -4.46
CA GLY A 217 -1.46 13.96 -5.41
C GLY A 217 -2.84 14.60 -5.56
N ASP A 218 -2.90 15.66 -6.37
CA ASP A 218 -4.11 16.49 -6.60
C ASP A 218 -5.27 15.75 -7.30
N LYS A 219 -5.09 14.47 -7.67
CA LYS A 219 -6.13 13.66 -8.33
C LYS A 219 -7.27 13.23 -7.41
N TRP A 220 -7.10 13.40 -6.09
CA TRP A 220 -8.11 13.04 -5.08
C TRP A 220 -8.90 14.26 -4.63
N GLU A 221 -10.23 14.19 -4.76
CA GLU A 221 -11.14 15.11 -4.08
C GLU A 221 -11.29 14.70 -2.62
N VAL A 222 -10.99 15.62 -1.70
CA VAL A 222 -11.09 15.37 -0.26
C VAL A 222 -12.50 15.65 0.24
N ILE A 223 -13.14 14.64 0.83
CA ILE A 223 -14.42 14.74 1.50
C ILE A 223 -14.20 14.87 3.01
N PRO A 224 -14.47 16.05 3.61
CA PRO A 224 -14.18 16.30 5.02
C PRO A 224 -15.25 15.75 5.98
N TYR A 225 -14.75 15.23 7.10
CA TYR A 225 -15.47 14.69 8.25
C TYR A 225 -15.06 15.36 9.56
N GLY A 226 -13.85 15.91 9.63
CA GLY A 226 -13.41 16.79 10.70
C GLY A 226 -14.25 18.05 10.80
N LYS A 227 -14.14 18.80 11.91
CA LYS A 227 -14.87 20.06 12.08
C LYS A 227 -14.53 20.99 10.91
N GLY A 228 -15.55 21.31 10.12
CA GLY A 228 -15.49 22.41 9.15
C GLY A 228 -14.96 23.66 9.83
N TYR A 229 -14.12 24.40 9.11
CA TYR A 229 -13.68 25.74 9.50
C TYR A 229 -14.87 26.64 9.84
#